data_AF-A0A9W8S2J2-F1
#
_entry.id   AF-A0A9W8S2J2-F1
#
_cell.length_a   1.000
_cell.length_b   1.000
_cell.length_c   1.000
_cell.angle_alpha   90.00
_cell.angle_beta   90.00
_cell.angle_gamma   90.00
#
_symmetry.space_group_name_H-M   'P 1'
#
loop_
_entity.id
_entity.type
_entity.pdbx_description
1 polymer ?
#
loop_
_entity_poly.entity_id
_entity_poly.type
_entity_poly.pdbx_seq_one_letter_code
_entity_poly.pdbx_strand_id
1 'polypeptide(L)'
;MAKANQYARSNGLRQFSVYQGMWNADLRDFERYILPMCREEGMTICIYGVLGQGRFQTQSAYEERQRNNPGRKFVPLFHHDKDVSRVLERVAKRKGEDTGILHIALAYVMQEAPNVLPIVGGRTVEHIKGNIAGISVAHTEEEIEEIESAYRFDPGFPHTFLSGSLLKGHDAALKGAYYPADVWYVATQGKVDSVEPQKPIKSGQR
;
A
#
# COMPACT_ATOMS: atom_id res chain seq x y z
N MET A 1 1.66 -18.73 7.13
CA MET A 1 2.70 -18.70 6.08
C MET A 1 4.10 -18.93 6.64
N ALA A 2 4.64 -18.07 7.51
CA ALA A 2 5.98 -18.27 8.09
C ALA A 2 6.23 -19.69 8.66
N LYS A 3 5.34 -20.20 9.53
CA LYS A 3 5.45 -21.59 10.04
C LYS A 3 5.37 -22.66 8.94
N ALA A 4 4.61 -22.42 7.87
CA ALA A 4 4.48 -23.36 6.76
C ALA A 4 5.78 -23.41 5.94
N ASN A 5 6.41 -22.26 5.70
CA ASN A 5 7.73 -22.21 5.08
C ASN A 5 8.82 -22.82 5.98
N GLN A 6 8.75 -22.58 7.29
CA GLN A 6 9.65 -23.23 8.24
C GLN A 6 9.52 -24.76 8.20
N TYR A 7 8.29 -25.26 8.19
CA TYR A 7 8.02 -26.69 8.06
C TYR A 7 8.58 -27.24 6.75
N ALA A 8 8.36 -26.53 5.62
CA ALA A 8 8.86 -26.95 4.32
C ALA A 8 10.40 -27.07 4.32
N ARG A 9 11.11 -26.05 4.83
CA ARG A 9 12.57 -26.09 4.99
C ARG A 9 13.03 -27.26 5.85
N SER A 10 12.37 -27.47 6.99
CA SER A 10 12.77 -28.50 7.98
C SER A 10 12.55 -29.93 7.47
N ASN A 11 11.67 -30.12 6.47
CA ASN A 11 11.32 -31.43 5.93
C ASN A 11 11.78 -31.63 4.48
N GLY A 12 12.63 -30.75 3.94
CA GLY A 12 13.11 -30.85 2.55
C GLY A 12 12.00 -30.71 1.50
N LEU A 13 10.89 -30.03 1.84
CA LEU A 13 9.78 -29.77 0.92
C LEU A 13 9.95 -28.42 0.22
N ARG A 14 9.20 -28.23 -0.86
CA ARG A 14 9.17 -26.96 -1.59
C ARG A 14 8.55 -25.85 -0.73
N GLN A 15 9.26 -24.74 -0.61
CA GLN A 15 8.76 -23.52 0.05
C GLN A 15 7.69 -22.81 -0.78
N PHE A 16 6.80 -22.09 -0.09
CA PHE A 16 5.86 -21.17 -0.71
C PHE A 16 6.60 -19.91 -1.18
N SER A 17 6.39 -19.54 -2.44
CA SER A 17 7.08 -18.40 -3.07
C SER A 17 6.19 -17.19 -3.33
N VAL A 18 4.86 -17.31 -3.16
CA VAL A 18 3.90 -16.25 -3.46
C VAL A 18 2.90 -16.10 -2.31
N TYR A 19 2.64 -14.85 -1.92
CA TYR A 19 1.55 -14.50 -1.03
C TYR A 19 0.49 -13.71 -1.82
N GLN A 20 -0.76 -14.18 -1.81
CA GLN A 20 -1.88 -13.45 -2.39
C GLN A 20 -2.73 -12.80 -1.30
N GLY A 21 -3.03 -11.50 -1.42
CA GLY A 21 -3.87 -10.80 -0.45
C GLY A 21 -4.43 -9.46 -0.95
N MET A 22 -5.26 -8.81 -0.13
CA MET A 22 -5.83 -7.50 -0.44
C MET A 22 -4.95 -6.40 0.14
N TRP A 23 -4.59 -5.42 -0.69
CA TRP A 23 -3.86 -4.22 -0.27
C TRP A 23 -4.11 -3.07 -1.24
N ASN A 24 -4.36 -1.89 -0.69
CA ASN A 24 -4.53 -0.63 -1.41
C ASN A 24 -4.36 0.55 -0.44
N ALA A 25 -4.41 1.78 -0.96
CA ALA A 25 -4.25 3.00 -0.18
C ALA A 25 -5.28 3.21 0.94
N ASP A 26 -6.41 2.50 0.94
CA ASP A 26 -7.45 2.56 1.98
C ASP A 26 -7.33 1.39 2.99
N LEU A 27 -6.84 0.23 2.55
CA LEU A 27 -6.69 -0.96 3.37
C LEU A 27 -5.22 -1.34 3.52
N ARG A 28 -4.56 -0.68 4.48
CA ARG A 28 -3.11 -0.81 4.74
C ARG A 28 -2.71 -1.83 5.80
N ASP A 29 -3.65 -2.64 6.31
CA ASP A 29 -3.34 -3.67 7.33
C ASP A 29 -2.29 -4.70 6.86
N PHE A 30 -2.15 -4.85 5.54
CA PHE A 30 -1.12 -5.66 4.90
C PHE A 30 0.31 -5.25 5.33
N GLU A 31 0.53 -3.96 5.58
CA GLU A 31 1.83 -3.38 5.93
C GLU A 31 2.32 -3.81 7.31
N ARG A 32 1.40 -4.11 8.24
CA ARG A 32 1.77 -4.42 9.65
C ARG A 32 2.65 -5.66 9.75
N TYR A 33 2.24 -6.75 9.11
CA TYR A 33 2.85 -8.06 9.32
C TYR A 33 3.09 -8.84 8.04
N ILE A 34 2.31 -8.59 6.98
CA ILE A 34 2.39 -9.38 5.76
C ILE A 34 3.58 -8.91 4.90
N LEU A 35 3.77 -7.60 4.75
CA LEU A 35 4.97 -7.08 4.06
C LEU A 35 6.28 -7.52 4.72
N PRO A 36 6.48 -7.34 6.04
CA PRO A 36 7.69 -7.84 6.70
C PRO A 36 7.86 -9.34 6.52
N MET A 37 6.81 -10.14 6.71
CA MET A 37 6.89 -11.60 6.56
C MET A 37 7.25 -12.02 5.14
N CYS A 38 6.65 -11.42 4.11
CA CYS A 38 6.98 -11.75 2.72
C CYS A 38 8.42 -11.37 2.39
N ARG A 39 8.92 -10.25 2.91
CA ARG A 39 10.31 -9.83 2.74
C ARG A 39 11.28 -10.84 3.36
N GLU A 40 11.07 -11.21 4.62
CA GLU A 40 11.94 -12.19 5.32
C GLU A 40 11.89 -13.59 4.69
N GLU A 41 10.73 -14.00 4.19
CA GLU A 41 10.54 -15.30 3.55
C GLU A 41 10.89 -15.31 2.05
N GLY A 42 11.32 -14.16 1.48
CA GLY A 42 11.67 -14.03 0.06
C GLY A 42 10.50 -14.28 -0.90
N MET A 43 9.28 -13.93 -0.48
CA MET A 43 8.04 -14.20 -1.22
C MET A 43 7.65 -13.02 -2.12
N THR A 44 7.14 -13.34 -3.30
CA THR A 44 6.48 -12.36 -4.18
C THR A 44 5.07 -12.07 -3.66
N ILE A 45 4.67 -10.81 -3.74
CA ILE A 45 3.37 -10.33 -3.27
C ILE A 45 2.44 -10.17 -4.47
N CYS A 46 1.39 -10.97 -4.56
CA CYS A 46 0.35 -10.87 -5.59
C CYS A 46 -0.90 -10.23 -5.01
N ILE A 47 -1.17 -8.97 -5.30
CA ILE A 47 -2.22 -8.22 -4.60
C ILE A 47 -3.46 -8.04 -5.45
N TYR A 48 -4.63 -8.22 -4.84
CA TYR A 48 -5.90 -7.86 -5.45
C TYR A 48 -6.51 -6.64 -4.74
N GLY A 49 -7.48 -6.00 -5.38
CA GLY A 49 -8.15 -4.83 -4.79
C GLY A 49 -7.35 -3.53 -4.82
N VAL A 50 -6.24 -3.49 -5.57
CA VAL A 50 -5.33 -2.34 -5.73
C VAL A 50 -6.08 -1.05 -6.11
N LEU A 51 -7.10 -1.17 -6.95
CA LEU A 51 -7.92 -0.07 -7.45
C LEU A 51 -9.12 0.28 -6.55
N GLY A 52 -9.09 -0.13 -5.27
CA GLY A 52 -10.17 0.14 -4.29
C GLY A 52 -11.50 -0.55 -4.62
N GLN A 53 -11.52 -1.53 -5.54
CA GLN A 53 -12.74 -2.24 -5.99
C GLN A 53 -13.88 -1.30 -6.43
N GLY A 54 -13.54 -0.14 -7.02
CA GLY A 54 -14.52 0.86 -7.47
C GLY A 54 -14.95 1.87 -6.41
N ARG A 55 -14.25 1.91 -5.26
CA ARG A 55 -14.33 2.96 -4.23
C ARG A 55 -13.50 4.18 -4.58
N PHE A 56 -12.37 4.03 -5.28
CA PHE A 56 -11.59 5.17 -5.74
C PHE A 56 -12.29 5.83 -6.92
N GLN A 57 -12.94 6.96 -6.66
CA GLN A 57 -13.64 7.75 -7.67
C GLN A 57 -13.41 9.23 -7.40
N THR A 58 -13.47 10.04 -8.46
CA THR A 58 -13.48 11.50 -8.33
C THR A 58 -14.74 11.95 -7.60
N GLN A 59 -14.66 13.15 -7.00
CA GLN A 59 -15.82 13.74 -6.32
C GLN A 59 -17.05 13.86 -7.24
N SER A 60 -16.85 14.28 -8.49
CA SER A 60 -17.92 14.38 -9.50
C SER A 60 -18.56 13.03 -9.81
N ALA A 61 -17.75 11.97 -9.97
CA ALA A 61 -18.24 10.62 -10.25
C ALA A 61 -19.03 10.04 -9.06
N TYR A 62 -18.63 10.38 -7.83
CA TYR A 62 -19.37 10.03 -6.62
C TYR A 62 -20.77 10.67 -6.61
N GLU A 63 -20.86 11.97 -6.89
CA GLU A 63 -22.13 12.70 -6.92
C GLU A 63 -23.04 12.23 -8.06
N GLU A 64 -22.48 11.91 -9.22
CA GLU A 64 -23.22 11.34 -10.34
C GLU A 64 -23.75 9.94 -10.00
N ARG A 65 -22.93 9.08 -9.38
CA ARG A 65 -23.33 7.74 -8.93
C ARG A 65 -24.50 7.79 -7.94
N GLN A 66 -24.49 8.75 -7.01
CA GLN A 66 -25.60 8.94 -6.06
C GLN A 66 -26.90 9.38 -6.76
N ARG A 67 -26.80 10.18 -7.82
CA ARG A 67 -27.96 10.67 -8.59
C ARG A 67 -28.54 9.62 -9.55
N ASN A 68 -27.69 8.90 -10.26
CA ASN A 68 -28.09 8.13 -11.45
C ASN A 68 -28.12 6.61 -11.25
N ASN A 69 -27.58 6.07 -10.15
CA ASN A 69 -27.39 4.62 -10.04
C ASN A 69 -27.60 4.03 -8.63
N PRO A 70 -28.82 4.15 -8.06
CA PRO A 70 -29.12 3.69 -6.70
C PRO A 70 -28.97 2.17 -6.49
N GLY A 71 -28.92 1.37 -7.56
CA GLY A 71 -28.77 -0.09 -7.52
C GLY A 71 -27.32 -0.60 -7.39
N ARG A 72 -26.31 0.26 -7.60
CA ARG A 72 -24.89 -0.10 -7.46
C ARG A 72 -24.34 0.16 -6.04
N LYS A 73 -25.20 0.12 -5.02
CA LYS A 73 -24.88 0.20 -3.58
C LYS A 73 -24.11 -1.02 -3.03
N PHE A 74 -23.55 -1.87 -3.88
CA PHE A 74 -23.01 -3.17 -3.46
C PHE A 74 -21.62 -3.13 -2.83
N VAL A 75 -20.94 -1.98 -2.89
CA VAL A 75 -19.64 -1.81 -2.24
C VAL A 75 -19.84 -0.85 -1.07
N PRO A 76 -19.94 -1.37 0.18
CA PRO A 76 -19.96 -0.51 1.35
C PRO A 76 -18.73 0.38 1.32
N LEU A 77 -18.96 1.68 1.47
CA LEU A 77 -17.89 2.64 1.68
C LEU A 77 -17.41 2.51 3.12
N PHE A 78 -16.11 2.35 3.30
CA PHE A 78 -15.44 2.57 4.57
C PHE A 78 -15.41 4.07 4.91
N HIS A 79 -15.17 4.39 6.18
CA HIS A 79 -15.23 5.77 6.65
C HIS A 79 -14.24 6.70 5.93
N HIS A 80 -13.05 6.20 5.57
CA HIS A 80 -11.97 6.99 4.98
C HIS A 80 -11.82 6.85 3.46
N ASP A 81 -12.65 6.06 2.77
CA ASP A 81 -12.61 5.88 1.31
C ASP A 81 -12.63 7.21 0.54
N LYS A 82 -13.43 8.16 1.05
CA LYS A 82 -13.59 9.49 0.45
C LYS A 82 -12.36 10.37 0.69
N ASP A 83 -11.68 10.21 1.82
CA ASP A 83 -10.48 10.97 2.14
C ASP A 83 -9.32 10.50 1.27
N VAL A 84 -9.13 9.18 1.18
CA VAL A 84 -8.17 8.54 0.27
C VAL A 84 -8.45 8.96 -1.17
N SER A 85 -9.71 8.87 -1.63
CA SER A 85 -10.07 9.27 -2.99
C SER A 85 -9.76 10.74 -3.28
N ARG A 86 -10.01 11.64 -2.32
CA ARG A 86 -9.70 13.07 -2.46
C ARG A 86 -8.21 13.33 -2.56
N VAL A 87 -7.39 12.65 -1.76
CA VAL A 87 -5.94 12.79 -1.83
C VAL A 87 -5.40 12.24 -3.16
N LEU A 88 -5.84 11.05 -3.56
CA LEU A 88 -5.43 10.46 -4.84
C LEU A 88 -5.83 11.36 -6.03
N GLU A 89 -7.01 11.98 -6.01
CA GLU A 89 -7.44 12.94 -7.03
C GLU A 89 -6.57 14.20 -7.04
N ARG A 90 -6.13 14.69 -5.87
CA ARG A 90 -5.25 15.86 -5.76
C ARG A 90 -3.86 15.56 -6.32
N VAL A 91 -3.27 14.41 -5.97
CA VAL A 91 -1.98 13.96 -6.50
C VAL A 91 -2.07 13.77 -8.02
N ALA A 92 -3.14 13.14 -8.51
CA ALA A 92 -3.42 12.97 -9.94
C ALA A 92 -3.41 14.31 -10.69
N LYS A 93 -4.14 15.32 -10.19
CA LYS A 93 -4.19 16.66 -10.80
C LYS A 93 -2.83 17.35 -10.87
N ARG A 94 -1.94 17.13 -9.89
CA ARG A 94 -0.57 17.70 -9.93
C ARG A 94 0.34 17.01 -10.95
N LYS A 95 0.13 15.72 -11.23
CA LYS A 95 0.89 14.95 -12.23
C LYS A 95 0.49 15.31 -13.67
N GLY A 96 -0.75 15.74 -13.89
CA GLY A 96 -1.24 16.19 -15.19
C GLY A 96 -2.58 15.55 -15.58
N GLU A 97 -3.19 16.06 -16.66
CA GLU A 97 -4.56 15.68 -17.07
C GLU A 97 -4.69 14.22 -17.52
N ASP A 98 -3.60 13.61 -18.03
CA ASP A 98 -3.57 12.21 -18.45
C ASP A 98 -3.47 11.21 -17.28
N THR A 99 -3.20 11.71 -16.06
CA THR A 99 -3.02 10.87 -14.88
C THR A 99 -4.32 10.79 -14.08
N GLY A 100 -4.99 9.64 -14.15
CA GLY A 100 -6.21 9.39 -13.37
C GLY A 100 -5.94 8.92 -11.94
N ILE A 101 -6.97 9.00 -11.09
CA ILE A 101 -6.96 8.52 -9.69
C ILE A 101 -6.49 7.07 -9.57
N LEU A 102 -6.87 6.21 -10.52
CA LEU A 102 -6.52 4.79 -10.54
C LEU A 102 -5.06 4.55 -10.91
N HIS A 103 -4.44 5.44 -11.70
CA HIS A 103 -3.03 5.38 -12.03
C HIS A 103 -2.19 5.65 -10.77
N ILE A 104 -2.55 6.68 -10.01
CA ILE A 104 -1.91 7.02 -8.72
C ILE A 104 -2.02 5.86 -7.74
N ALA A 105 -3.22 5.28 -7.58
CA ALA A 105 -3.45 4.16 -6.67
C ALA A 105 -2.65 2.91 -7.04
N LEU A 106 -2.59 2.56 -8.33
CA LEU A 106 -1.80 1.43 -8.82
C LEU A 106 -0.31 1.64 -8.55
N ALA A 107 0.19 2.83 -8.90
CA ALA A 107 1.59 3.21 -8.74
C ALA A 107 2.01 3.25 -7.26
N TYR A 108 1.14 3.71 -6.36
CA TYR A 108 1.39 3.73 -4.91
C TYR A 108 1.77 2.34 -4.41
N VAL A 109 0.93 1.34 -4.66
CA VAL A 109 1.17 0.01 -4.08
C VAL A 109 2.39 -0.68 -4.70
N MET A 110 2.68 -0.41 -5.98
CA MET A 110 3.90 -0.91 -6.63
C MET A 110 5.19 -0.26 -6.10
N GLN A 111 5.09 0.95 -5.55
CA GLN A 111 6.22 1.74 -5.06
C GLN A 111 6.36 1.71 -3.54
N GLU A 112 5.46 1.06 -2.83
CA GLU A 112 5.51 0.95 -1.37
C GLU A 112 6.32 -0.28 -0.92
N ALA A 113 6.32 -1.37 -1.71
CA ALA A 113 7.07 -2.59 -1.38
C ALA A 113 7.72 -3.25 -2.60
N PRO A 114 8.89 -3.91 -2.44
CA PRO A 114 9.51 -4.67 -3.53
C PRO A 114 8.71 -5.94 -3.85
N ASN A 115 8.91 -6.49 -5.05
CA ASN A 115 8.32 -7.76 -5.49
C ASN A 115 6.78 -7.80 -5.46
N VAL A 116 6.14 -6.67 -5.73
CA VAL A 116 4.68 -6.54 -5.82
C VAL A 116 4.21 -6.74 -7.25
N LEU A 117 3.28 -7.67 -7.44
CA LEU A 117 2.58 -7.97 -8.69
C LEU A 117 1.09 -7.65 -8.53
N PRO A 118 0.63 -6.49 -9.01
CA PRO A 118 -0.77 -6.12 -8.89
C PRO A 118 -1.65 -6.93 -9.84
N ILE A 119 -2.71 -7.51 -9.29
CA ILE A 119 -3.78 -8.18 -10.03
C ILE A 119 -4.81 -7.12 -10.39
N VAL A 120 -4.70 -6.60 -11.62
CA VAL A 120 -5.63 -5.62 -12.19
C VAL A 120 -6.59 -6.30 -13.15
N GLY A 121 -7.88 -5.94 -13.05
CA GLY A 121 -8.92 -6.40 -13.96
C GLY A 121 -9.31 -5.32 -14.95
N GLY A 122 -9.61 -5.70 -16.18
CA GLY A 122 -10.18 -4.84 -17.22
C GLY A 122 -11.24 -5.60 -18.00
N ARG A 123 -12.38 -4.96 -18.28
CA ARG A 123 -13.43 -5.54 -19.14
C ARG A 123 -13.39 -4.99 -20.57
N THR A 124 -12.64 -3.91 -20.77
CA THR A 124 -12.48 -3.21 -22.05
C THR A 124 -11.00 -2.99 -22.32
N VAL A 125 -10.66 -2.75 -23.59
CA VAL A 125 -9.28 -2.49 -24.01
C VAL A 125 -8.75 -1.20 -23.36
N GLU A 126 -9.62 -0.21 -23.19
CA GLU A 126 -9.32 1.08 -22.59
C GLU A 126 -8.91 0.91 -21.11
N HIS A 127 -9.55 0.01 -20.37
CA HIS A 127 -9.14 -0.28 -18.99
C HIS A 127 -7.73 -0.87 -18.94
N ILE A 128 -7.39 -1.77 -19.87
CA ILE A 128 -6.07 -2.39 -19.93
C ILE A 128 -5.02 -1.32 -20.29
N LYS A 129 -5.30 -0.47 -21.28
CA LYS A 129 -4.43 0.65 -21.67
C LYS A 129 -4.21 1.65 -20.53
N GLY A 130 -5.26 1.99 -19.78
CA GLY A 130 -5.15 2.83 -18.58
C GLY A 130 -4.28 2.21 -17.49
N ASN A 131 -4.46 0.91 -17.21
CA ASN A 131 -3.62 0.21 -16.24
C ASN A 131 -2.13 0.24 -16.64
N ILE A 132 -1.82 0.11 -17.94
CA ILE A 132 -0.44 0.22 -18.44
C ILE A 132 0.13 1.62 -18.18
N ALA A 133 -0.64 2.68 -18.45
CA ALA A 133 -0.23 4.06 -18.16
C ALA A 133 0.05 4.26 -16.65
N GLY A 134 -0.72 3.62 -15.78
CA GLY A 134 -0.50 3.67 -14.33
C GLY A 134 0.83 3.08 -13.88
N ILE A 135 1.37 2.08 -14.57
CA ILE A 135 2.68 1.47 -14.24
C ILE A 135 3.83 2.47 -14.48
N SER A 136 3.66 3.42 -15.39
CA SER A 136 4.70 4.43 -15.71
C SER A 136 4.75 5.60 -14.73
N VAL A 137 3.76 5.74 -13.85
CA VAL A 137 3.75 6.82 -12.85
C VAL A 137 4.80 6.56 -11.78
N ALA A 138 5.60 7.58 -11.46
CA ALA A 138 6.54 7.60 -10.35
C ALA A 138 6.09 8.64 -9.32
N HIS A 139 5.96 8.24 -8.05
CA HIS A 139 5.65 9.13 -6.93
C HIS A 139 6.94 9.64 -6.28
N THR A 140 6.88 10.85 -5.75
CA THR A 140 7.90 11.35 -4.83
C THR A 140 7.61 10.86 -3.41
N GLU A 141 8.60 10.97 -2.51
CA GLU A 141 8.41 10.57 -1.10
C GLU A 141 7.30 11.41 -0.44
N GLU A 142 7.21 12.70 -0.77
CA GLU A 142 6.17 13.59 -0.26
C GLU A 142 4.77 13.22 -0.77
N GLU A 143 4.67 12.70 -2.01
CA GLU A 143 3.39 12.23 -2.56
C GLU A 143 2.93 10.93 -1.91
N ILE A 144 3.86 10.02 -1.61
CA ILE A 144 3.57 8.80 -0.83
C ILE A 144 3.09 9.20 0.57
N GLU A 145 3.83 10.06 1.28
CA GLU A 145 3.44 10.55 2.60
C GLU A 145 2.06 11.24 2.58
N GLU A 146 1.75 12.02 1.53
CA GLU A 146 0.44 12.63 1.39
C GLU A 146 -0.66 11.57 1.26
N ILE A 147 -0.48 10.57 0.38
CA ILE A 147 -1.44 9.46 0.21
C ILE A 147 -1.65 8.72 1.53
N GLU A 148 -0.57 8.45 2.24
CA GLU A 148 -0.60 7.73 3.52
C GLU A 148 -1.25 8.54 4.64
N SER A 149 -1.15 9.86 4.59
CA SER A 149 -1.77 10.78 5.55
C SER A 149 -3.28 10.94 5.37
N ALA A 150 -3.86 10.35 4.31
CA ALA A 150 -5.29 10.44 4.01
C ALA A 150 -6.17 9.96 5.17
N TYR A 151 -5.68 9.04 5.98
CA TYR A 151 -6.30 8.62 7.23
C TYR A 151 -5.26 8.20 8.25
N ARG A 152 -5.65 8.14 9.52
CA ARG A 152 -4.77 7.68 10.58
C ARG A 152 -4.64 6.16 10.53
N PHE A 153 -3.54 5.68 9.98
CA PHE A 153 -3.15 4.28 10.10
C PHE A 153 -2.50 4.02 11.47
N ASP A 154 -2.97 2.99 12.18
CA ASP A 154 -2.39 2.54 13.44
C ASP A 154 -1.76 1.17 13.24
N PRO A 155 -0.42 1.03 13.19
CA PRO A 155 0.25 -0.27 13.09
C PRO A 155 -0.03 -1.22 14.27
N GLY A 156 -0.44 -0.68 15.42
CA GLY A 156 -0.71 -1.40 16.65
C GLY A 156 0.54 -1.77 17.46
N PHE A 157 0.34 -2.34 18.65
CA PHE A 157 1.42 -2.91 19.45
C PHE A 157 1.96 -4.21 18.80
N PRO A 158 3.29 -4.50 18.84
CA PRO A 158 4.35 -3.72 19.48
C PRO A 158 4.96 -2.62 18.60
N HIS A 159 4.54 -2.48 17.34
CA HIS A 159 5.13 -1.52 16.40
C HIS A 159 5.07 -0.07 16.90
N THR A 160 3.94 0.34 17.48
CA THR A 160 3.77 1.69 18.04
C THR A 160 4.61 1.94 19.29
N PHE A 161 4.89 0.91 20.09
CA PHE A 161 5.81 1.00 21.23
C PHE A 161 7.25 1.08 20.76
N LEU A 162 7.67 0.17 19.88
CA LEU A 162 9.04 0.06 19.40
C LEU A 162 9.46 1.28 18.58
N SER A 163 8.56 1.89 17.81
CA SER A 163 8.86 3.15 17.09
C SER A 163 8.90 4.38 17.99
N GLY A 164 8.53 4.23 19.26
CA GLY A 164 8.37 5.34 20.21
C GLY A 164 7.11 6.18 19.95
N SER A 165 6.23 5.78 19.02
CA SER A 165 5.00 6.52 18.71
C SER A 165 4.07 6.60 19.93
N LEU A 166 3.95 5.53 20.73
CA LEU A 166 3.18 5.56 21.98
C LEU A 166 3.72 6.57 23.01
N LEU A 167 5.00 6.95 22.92
CA LEU A 167 5.62 7.89 23.85
C LEU A 167 5.38 9.36 23.44
N LYS A 168 4.90 9.61 22.21
CA LYS A 168 4.72 10.94 21.62
C LYS A 168 3.32 11.53 21.82
N GLY A 169 2.43 10.82 22.53
CA GLY A 169 1.06 11.26 22.83
C GLY A 169 0.02 10.80 21.82
N HIS A 170 -1.27 10.94 22.19
CA HIS A 170 -2.39 10.35 21.46
C HIS A 170 -2.66 10.98 20.09
N ASP A 171 -2.16 12.17 19.77
CA ASP A 171 -2.47 12.88 18.51
C ASP A 171 -1.35 12.77 17.46
N ALA A 172 -0.19 12.20 17.83
CA ALA A 172 0.91 12.03 16.90
C ALA A 172 0.59 10.96 15.83
N ALA A 173 1.11 11.17 14.62
CA ALA A 173 1.11 10.15 13.57
C ALA A 173 1.81 8.89 14.09
N LEU A 174 1.16 7.74 13.91
CA LEU A 174 1.67 6.46 14.40
C LEU A 174 2.56 5.86 13.33
N LYS A 175 3.84 5.68 13.66
CA LYS A 175 4.81 5.01 12.78
C LYS A 175 5.02 3.57 13.25
N GLY A 176 5.16 2.66 12.31
CA GLY A 176 5.57 1.28 12.61
C GLY A 176 7.09 1.16 12.74
N ALA A 177 7.56 0.28 13.61
CA ALA A 177 8.96 -0.14 13.61
C ALA A 177 9.10 -1.46 12.84
N TYR A 178 9.78 -1.43 11.70
CA TYR A 178 9.97 -2.60 10.81
C TYR A 178 11.44 -2.96 10.61
N TYR A 179 12.35 -2.08 11.03
CA TYR A 179 13.80 -2.24 11.01
C TYR A 179 14.40 -1.97 12.39
N PRO A 180 15.59 -2.52 12.68
CA PRO A 180 16.29 -2.23 13.94
C PRO A 180 16.48 -0.72 14.20
N ALA A 181 16.74 0.05 13.14
CA ALA A 181 16.90 1.50 13.21
C ALA A 181 15.62 2.26 13.58
N ASP A 182 14.43 1.66 13.37
CA ASP A 182 13.16 2.27 13.78
C ASP A 182 12.92 2.15 15.29
N VAL A 183 13.65 1.27 15.98
CA VAL A 183 13.43 0.99 17.39
C VAL A 183 14.03 2.11 18.24
N TRP A 184 13.18 2.88 18.93
CA TRP A 184 13.61 4.07 19.68
C TRP A 184 14.70 3.74 20.70
N TYR A 185 14.59 2.60 21.39
CA TYR A 185 15.56 2.20 22.41
C TYR A 185 16.92 1.89 21.79
N VAL A 186 16.94 1.28 20.62
CA VAL A 186 18.19 0.96 19.91
C VAL A 186 18.87 2.25 19.44
N ALA A 187 18.09 3.20 18.92
CA ALA A 187 18.59 4.50 18.48
C ALA A 187 19.21 5.34 19.61
N THR A 188 18.81 5.14 20.88
CA THR A 188 19.44 5.83 22.02
C THR A 188 20.74 5.18 22.50
N GLN A 189 20.99 3.90 22.19
CA GLN A 189 22.19 3.18 22.64
C GLN A 189 23.37 3.33 21.67
N GLY A 190 23.14 3.78 20.44
CA GLY A 190 24.20 4.02 19.47
C GLY A 190 23.73 3.88 18.02
N LYS A 191 24.67 4.02 17.07
CA LYS A 191 24.40 3.78 15.66
C LYS A 191 24.34 2.27 15.42
N VAL A 192 23.21 1.77 14.92
CA VAL A 192 23.08 0.39 14.47
C VAL A 192 23.29 0.32 12.97
N ASP A 193 24.34 -0.39 12.57
CA ASP A 193 24.53 -0.77 11.18
C ASP A 193 23.56 -1.92 10.85
N SER A 194 22.77 -1.72 9.80
CA SER A 194 21.84 -2.73 9.29
C SER A 194 21.85 -2.71 7.77
N VAL A 195 21.50 -3.83 7.16
CA VAL A 195 21.38 -3.93 5.71
C VAL A 195 20.14 -3.14 5.29
N GLU A 196 20.30 -2.21 4.34
CA GLU A 196 19.16 -1.49 3.78
C GLU A 196 18.17 -2.47 3.15
N PRO A 197 16.86 -2.29 3.37
CA PRO A 197 15.85 -3.11 2.71
C PRO A 197 15.93 -2.96 1.19
N GLN A 198 15.57 -4.05 0.50
CA GLN A 198 15.34 -4.00 -0.93
C GLN A 198 14.25 -2.95 -1.22
N LYS A 199 14.58 -1.97 -2.06
CA LYS A 199 13.64 -0.93 -2.48
C LYS A 199 12.83 -1.39 -3.69
N PRO A 200 11.60 -0.88 -3.86
CA PRO A 200 10.81 -1.07 -5.07
C PRO A 200 11.55 -0.55 -6.31
N ILE A 201 11.28 -1.15 -7.46
CA ILE A 201 11.82 -0.68 -8.73
C ILE A 201 11.11 0.63 -9.09
N LYS A 202 11.87 1.70 -9.31
CA LYS A 202 11.29 2.98 -9.74
C LYS A 202 10.74 2.85 -11.16
N SER A 203 9.53 3.36 -11.37
CA SER A 203 8.89 3.43 -12.69
C SER A 203 9.78 4.22 -13.66
N GLY A 204 9.96 3.71 -14.88
CA GLY A 204 10.79 4.35 -15.93
C GLY A 204 12.27 3.95 -15.98
N GLN A 205 12.74 3.03 -15.12
CA GLN A 205 14.11 2.47 -15.18
C GLN A 205 14.21 1.17 -16.02
N ARG A 206 13.33 0.97 -17.00
CA ARG A 206 13.36 -0.16 -17.94
C ARG A 206 13.51 0.33 -19.37
#